data_AF-A0A8B8K304-F1
#
_entry.id   AF-A0A8B8K304-F1
#
_cell.length_a   1.000
_cell.length_b   1.000
_cell.length_c   1.000
_cell.angle_alpha   90.00
_cell.angle_beta   90.00
_cell.angle_gamma   90.00
#
_symmetry.space_group_name_H-M   'P 1'
#
loop_
_entity.id
_entity.type
_entity.pdbx_description
1 polymer ?
#
loop_
_entity_poly.entity_id
_entity_poly.type
_entity_poly.pdbx_seq_one_letter_code
_entity_poly.pdbx_strand_id
1 'polypeptide(L)'
;MVQNSIQFRGLPNEDPNLHLTKFLRLTDTIKYNGVSNDAIRLWLFLFSVSKRVNIFYNGLSIHNRATIDAVVRGSLIRKDPDDAYRLIDEMASASFQWHTADTNNFKRKEVAPVYQAESNNPLVTQMKAVTKQLECLIRAQD
;
A
#
# COMPACT_ATOMS: atom_id res chain seq x y z
N MET A 1 -3.61 24.11 -28.38
CA MET A 1 -4.59 23.76 -27.32
C MET A 1 -3.83 23.56 -26.04
N VAL A 2 -3.82 24.54 -25.13
CA VAL A 2 -3.08 24.42 -23.86
C VAL A 2 -3.95 23.64 -22.89
N GLN A 3 -3.65 22.35 -22.70
CA GLN A 3 -4.13 21.62 -21.53
C GLN A 3 -3.37 22.15 -20.31
N ASN A 4 -3.86 23.24 -19.73
CA ASN A 4 -3.47 23.64 -18.38
C ASN A 4 -4.06 22.60 -17.43
N SER A 5 -3.30 21.53 -17.17
CA SER A 5 -3.65 20.59 -16.11
C SER A 5 -3.47 21.34 -14.80
N ILE A 6 -4.59 21.76 -14.18
CA ILE A 6 -4.54 22.40 -12.86
C ILE A 6 -4.11 21.31 -11.87
N GLN A 7 -2.82 21.29 -11.55
CA GLN A 7 -2.22 20.30 -10.69
C GLN A 7 -2.28 20.79 -9.23
N PHE A 8 -3.34 20.40 -8.53
CA PHE A 8 -3.52 20.67 -7.09
C PHE A 8 -2.70 19.75 -6.16
N ARG A 9 -1.81 18.90 -6.73
CA ARG A 9 -0.93 18.00 -5.96
C ARG A 9 0.52 18.47 -6.04
N GLY A 10 1.22 18.45 -4.91
CA GLY A 10 2.66 18.67 -4.88
C GLY A 10 3.39 17.59 -5.68
N LEU A 11 4.45 17.99 -6.38
CA LEU A 11 5.38 17.02 -6.96
C LEU A 11 6.25 16.42 -5.84
N PRO A 12 6.77 15.18 -6.00
CA PRO A 12 7.57 14.51 -4.97
C PRO A 12 8.84 15.28 -4.55
N ASN A 13 9.28 16.24 -5.36
CA ASN A 13 10.50 17.04 -5.15
C ASN A 13 10.19 18.54 -5.00
N GLU A 14 8.91 18.92 -4.86
CA GLU A 14 8.50 20.32 -4.75
C GLU A 14 8.54 20.79 -3.29
N ASP A 15 9.09 21.97 -3.08
CA ASP A 15 9.11 22.62 -1.77
C ASP A 15 7.67 22.87 -1.27
N PRO A 16 7.32 22.46 -0.03
CA PRO A 16 5.96 22.62 0.50
C PRO A 16 5.46 24.07 0.54
N ASN A 17 6.34 25.03 0.85
CA ASN A 17 5.97 26.46 0.92
C ASN A 17 5.75 27.04 -0.48
N LEU A 18 6.58 26.63 -1.44
CA LEU A 18 6.41 26.95 -2.86
C LEU A 18 5.10 26.38 -3.40
N HIS A 19 4.78 25.14 -3.02
CA HIS A 19 3.52 24.50 -3.41
C HIS A 19 2.32 25.26 -2.85
N LEU A 20 2.33 25.62 -1.56
CA LEU A 20 1.27 26.41 -0.93
C LEU A 20 1.10 27.77 -1.61
N THR A 21 2.21 28.45 -1.94
CA THR A 21 2.18 29.73 -2.63
C THR A 21 1.56 29.60 -4.03
N LYS A 22 1.90 28.55 -4.79
CA LYS A 22 1.29 28.27 -6.09
C LYS A 22 -0.20 27.94 -5.97
N PHE A 23 -0.58 27.16 -4.96
CA PHE A 23 -1.98 26.84 -4.68
C PHE A 23 -2.79 28.11 -4.40
N LEU A 24 -2.31 28.98 -3.50
CA LEU A 24 -2.98 30.25 -3.18
C LEU A 24 -3.16 31.12 -4.42
N ARG A 25 -2.09 31.28 -5.23
CA ARG A 25 -2.16 32.01 -6.50
C ARG A 25 -3.17 31.40 -7.48
N LEU A 26 -3.26 30.08 -7.57
CA LEU A 26 -4.25 29.40 -8.42
C LEU A 26 -5.68 29.64 -7.92
N THR A 27 -5.91 29.55 -6.61
CA THR A 27 -7.24 29.82 -6.04
C THR A 27 -7.68 31.26 -6.24
N ASP A 28 -6.75 32.22 -6.23
CA ASP A 28 -7.05 33.64 -6.45
C ASP A 28 -7.46 33.95 -7.91
N THR A 29 -7.13 33.07 -8.87
CA THR A 29 -7.60 33.20 -10.26
C THR A 29 -9.06 32.81 -10.43
N ILE A 30 -9.62 32.06 -9.48
CA ILE A 30 -10.99 31.58 -9.51
C ILE A 30 -11.84 32.59 -8.75
N LYS A 31 -12.71 33.30 -9.48
CA LYS A 31 -13.67 34.22 -8.88
C LYS A 31 -15.08 33.69 -9.09
N TYR A 32 -15.82 33.58 -8.00
CA TYR A 32 -17.23 33.19 -8.03
C TYR A 32 -18.05 34.32 -7.40
N ASN A 33 -19.03 34.85 -8.13
CA ASN A 33 -19.83 35.98 -7.67
C ASN A 33 -20.59 35.58 -6.40
N GLY A 34 -20.41 36.37 -5.33
CA GLY A 34 -21.08 36.14 -4.04
C GLY A 34 -20.42 35.10 -3.13
N VAL A 35 -19.30 34.48 -3.53
CA VAL A 35 -18.56 33.52 -2.70
C VAL A 35 -17.22 34.13 -2.30
N SER A 36 -16.86 34.02 -1.02
CA SER A 36 -15.58 34.51 -0.54
C SER A 36 -14.42 33.66 -1.08
N ASN A 37 -13.26 34.28 -1.26
CA ASN A 37 -12.07 33.60 -1.78
C ASN A 37 -11.62 32.45 -0.84
N ASP A 38 -11.81 32.61 0.47
CA ASP A 38 -11.55 31.54 1.45
C ASP A 38 -12.50 30.35 1.30
N ALA A 39 -13.77 30.58 0.97
CA ALA A 39 -14.71 29.48 0.68
C ALA A 39 -14.32 28.72 -0.59
N ILE A 40 -13.83 29.42 -1.61
CA ILE A 40 -13.28 28.80 -2.84
C ILE A 40 -12.04 27.96 -2.50
N ARG A 41 -11.13 28.51 -1.67
CA ARG A 41 -9.95 27.78 -1.19
C ARG A 41 -10.33 26.51 -0.43
N LEU A 42 -11.31 26.58 0.47
CA LEU A 42 -11.82 25.43 1.21
C LEU A 42 -12.43 24.38 0.28
N TRP A 43 -13.24 24.78 -0.71
CA TRP A 43 -13.83 23.83 -1.67
C TRP A 43 -12.78 23.13 -2.53
N LEU A 44 -11.78 23.86 -3.03
CA LEU A 44 -10.69 23.29 -3.82
C LEU A 44 -9.80 22.38 -2.99
N PHE A 45 -9.59 22.72 -1.72
CA PHE A 45 -8.90 21.86 -0.77
C PHE A 45 -9.68 20.55 -0.55
N LEU A 46 -10.99 20.64 -0.26
CA LEU A 46 -11.88 19.48 -0.11
C LEU A 46 -11.88 18.58 -1.35
N PHE A 47 -11.78 19.17 -2.55
CA PHE A 47 -11.68 18.42 -3.81
C PHE A 47 -10.33 17.72 -3.98
N SER A 48 -9.22 18.40 -3.66
CA SER A 48 -7.88 17.79 -3.63
C SER A 48 -7.83 16.62 -2.65
N VAL A 49 -8.45 16.78 -1.49
CA VAL A 49 -8.57 15.81 -0.41
C VAL A 49 -9.42 14.60 -0.85
N SER A 50 -10.63 14.84 -1.35
CA SER A 50 -11.53 13.79 -1.85
C SER A 50 -10.91 12.98 -3.00
N LYS A 51 -10.16 13.64 -3.88
CA LYS A 51 -9.46 12.98 -4.99
C LYS A 51 -8.37 12.02 -4.51
N ARG A 52 -7.67 12.33 -3.41
CA ARG A 52 -6.63 11.43 -2.85
C ARG A 52 -7.24 10.15 -2.28
N VAL A 53 -8.34 10.26 -1.52
CA VAL A 53 -9.08 9.08 -1.01
C VAL A 53 -9.59 8.22 -2.16
N ASN A 54 -10.13 8.83 -3.21
CA ASN A 54 -10.61 8.12 -4.38
C ASN A 54 -9.50 7.38 -5.14
N ILE A 55 -8.33 8.02 -5.33
CA ILE A 55 -7.17 7.39 -5.95
C ILE A 55 -6.67 6.21 -5.11
N PHE A 56 -6.56 6.39 -3.79
CA PHE A 56 -6.18 5.31 -2.87
C PHE A 56 -7.15 4.13 -2.99
N TYR A 57 -8.46 4.38 -2.84
CA TYR A 57 -9.48 3.34 -2.89
C TYR A 57 -9.52 2.61 -4.24
N ASN A 58 -9.37 3.34 -5.35
CA ASN A 58 -9.32 2.76 -6.69
C ASN A 58 -8.00 2.00 -6.98
N GLY A 59 -6.92 2.30 -6.27
CA GLY A 59 -5.67 1.56 -6.35
C GLY A 59 -5.70 0.20 -5.63
N LEU A 60 -6.69 -0.04 -4.74
CA LEU A 60 -6.81 -1.29 -4.00
C LEU A 60 -7.40 -2.42 -4.84
N SER A 61 -6.98 -3.66 -4.53
CA SER A 61 -7.61 -4.87 -5.04
C SER A 61 -9.04 -5.02 -4.52
N ILE A 62 -9.89 -5.78 -5.23
CA ILE A 62 -11.29 -6.03 -4.85
C ILE A 62 -11.39 -6.57 -3.42
N HIS A 63 -10.52 -7.53 -3.07
CA HIS A 63 -10.47 -8.11 -1.73
C HIS A 63 -10.15 -7.07 -0.65
N ASN A 64 -9.17 -6.19 -0.91
CA ASN A 64 -8.76 -5.17 0.05
C ASN A 64 -9.84 -4.10 0.21
N ARG A 65 -10.55 -3.74 -0.87
CA ARG A 65 -11.72 -2.85 -0.78
C ARG A 65 -12.82 -3.43 0.10
N ALA A 66 -13.17 -4.70 -0.10
CA ALA A 66 -14.18 -5.37 0.72
C ALA A 66 -13.78 -5.41 2.21
N THR A 67 -12.50 -5.64 2.49
CA THR A 67 -11.97 -5.65 3.86
C THR A 67 -12.07 -4.26 4.48
N ILE A 68 -11.65 -3.21 3.77
CA ILE A 68 -11.75 -1.83 4.25
C ILE A 68 -13.21 -1.42 4.46
N ASP A 69 -14.10 -1.72 3.52
CA ASP A 69 -15.52 -1.39 3.63
C ASP A 69 -16.18 -2.11 4.82
N ALA A 70 -15.74 -3.32 5.14
CA ALA A 70 -16.18 -4.04 6.33
C ALA A 70 -15.69 -3.38 7.63
N VAL A 71 -14.42 -2.95 7.70
CA VAL A 71 -13.85 -2.24 8.85
C VAL A 71 -14.55 -0.90 9.08
N VAL A 72 -14.84 -0.19 7.99
CA VAL A 72 -15.46 1.13 7.99
C VAL A 72 -16.98 1.06 8.20
N ARG A 73 -17.54 -0.16 8.22
CA ARG A 73 -18.98 -0.45 8.32
C ARG A 73 -19.77 0.27 7.23
N GLY A 74 -19.28 0.18 5.99
CA GLY A 74 -19.81 0.89 4.84
C GLY A 74 -18.68 1.34 3.93
N SER A 75 -19.02 1.96 2.81
CA SER A 75 -18.00 2.28 1.81
C SER A 75 -17.12 3.45 2.22
N LEU A 76 -15.79 3.28 2.16
CA LEU A 76 -14.82 4.33 2.53
C LEU A 76 -15.05 5.65 1.77
N ILE A 77 -15.42 5.57 0.48
CA ILE A 77 -15.72 6.74 -0.36
C ILE A 77 -16.98 7.50 0.07
N ARG A 78 -17.86 6.87 0.85
CA ARG A 78 -19.10 7.48 1.35
C ARG A 78 -18.94 8.03 2.77
N LYS A 79 -17.78 7.85 3.39
CA LYS A 79 -17.47 8.43 4.70
C LYS A 79 -17.12 9.90 4.56
N ASP A 80 -17.25 10.60 5.68
CA ASP A 80 -16.74 11.96 5.82
C ASP A 80 -15.24 11.98 5.50
N PRO A 81 -14.73 13.01 4.80
CA PRO A 81 -13.32 13.12 4.48
C PRO A 81 -12.41 12.94 5.69
N ASP A 82 -12.72 13.56 6.84
CA ASP A 82 -11.83 13.50 8.00
C ASP A 82 -11.73 12.08 8.58
N ASP A 83 -12.85 11.34 8.58
CA ASP A 83 -12.89 9.94 9.00
C ASP A 83 -12.12 9.02 8.03
N ALA A 84 -12.27 9.24 6.72
CA ALA A 84 -11.56 8.46 5.71
C ALA A 84 -10.04 8.66 5.80
N TYR A 85 -9.59 9.89 6.09
CA TYR A 85 -8.18 10.19 6.27
C TYR A 85 -7.60 9.59 7.53
N ARG A 86 -8.29 9.72 8.67
CA ARG A 86 -7.86 9.12 9.93
C ARG A 86 -7.63 7.61 9.75
N LEU A 87 -8.51 6.95 9.01
CA LEU A 87 -8.38 5.52 8.73
C LEU A 87 -7.20 5.19 7.80
N ILE A 88 -6.99 5.97 6.72
CA ILE A 88 -5.83 5.79 5.83
C ILE A 88 -4.52 6.01 6.59
N ASP A 89 -4.49 7.02 7.47
CA ASP A 89 -3.34 7.34 8.32
C ASP A 89 -3.09 6.24 9.37
N GLU A 90 -4.16 5.69 9.95
CA GLU A 90 -4.08 4.54 10.85
C GLU A 90 -3.56 3.30 10.13
N MET A 91 -4.02 3.03 8.90
CA MET A 91 -3.50 1.93 8.07
C MET A 91 -2.02 2.13 7.71
N ALA A 92 -1.63 3.35 7.37
CA ALA A 92 -0.24 3.68 7.07
C ALA A 92 0.67 3.56 8.31
N SER A 93 0.16 4.00 9.47
CA SER A 93 0.84 3.88 10.76
C SER A 93 0.96 2.43 11.21
N ALA A 94 -0.09 1.63 11.00
CA ALA A 94 -0.05 0.20 11.23
C ALA A 94 1.02 -0.43 10.34
N SER A 95 1.05 -0.12 9.04
CA SER A 95 2.03 -0.64 8.06
C SER A 95 3.49 -0.48 8.51
N PHE A 96 3.84 0.62 9.17
CA PHE A 96 5.18 0.82 9.75
C PHE A 96 5.48 -0.16 10.90
N GLN A 97 4.47 -0.49 11.70
CA GLN A 97 4.57 -1.45 12.81
C GLN A 97 4.65 -2.90 12.33
N TRP A 98 3.98 -3.29 11.23
CA TRP A 98 4.09 -4.67 10.70
C TRP A 98 5.52 -4.98 10.24
N HIS A 99 6.24 -4.02 9.67
CA HIS A 99 7.65 -4.23 9.28
C HIS A 99 8.62 -4.33 10.46
N THR A 100 8.33 -3.68 11.60
CA THR A 100 9.10 -3.83 12.84
C THR A 100 8.68 -5.06 13.65
N ALA A 101 7.41 -5.48 13.54
CA ALA A 101 6.90 -6.70 14.16
C ALA A 101 7.31 -7.95 13.39
N ASP A 102 7.45 -7.91 12.06
CA ASP A 102 7.93 -9.04 11.25
C ASP A 102 9.40 -9.38 11.51
N THR A 103 10.22 -8.41 11.96
CA THR A 103 11.57 -8.70 12.44
C THR A 103 11.55 -9.49 13.75
N ASN A 104 10.52 -9.30 14.60
CA ASN A 104 10.35 -10.01 15.87
C ASN A 104 9.45 -11.25 15.75
N ASN A 105 8.61 -11.36 14.72
CA ASN A 105 7.74 -12.51 14.47
C ASN A 105 8.44 -13.61 13.67
N PHE A 106 9.60 -13.35 13.06
CA PHE A 106 10.54 -14.41 12.66
C PHE A 106 11.19 -15.14 13.86
N LYS A 107 10.97 -14.68 15.09
CA LYS A 107 11.52 -15.27 16.33
C LYS A 107 10.48 -15.86 17.28
N ARG A 108 9.22 -16.04 16.85
CA ARG A 108 8.23 -16.82 17.63
C ARG A 108 7.43 -17.81 16.77
N LYS A 109 8.18 -18.74 16.19
CA LYS A 109 7.77 -20.15 16.15
C LYS A 109 9.04 -20.98 16.34
N GLU A 110 9.42 -21.18 17.59
CA GLU A 110 10.37 -22.23 17.92
C GLU A 110 9.66 -23.56 17.72
N VAL A 111 9.69 -24.04 16.48
CA VAL A 111 9.63 -25.47 16.20
C VAL A 111 11.10 -25.88 16.06
N ALA A 112 11.45 -26.97 16.75
CA ALA A 112 12.79 -27.55 16.87
C ALA A 112 13.67 -27.38 15.61
N PRO A 113 15.01 -27.30 15.74
CA PRO A 113 15.91 -26.98 14.63
C PRO A 113 15.84 -28.06 13.55
N VAL A 114 15.02 -27.84 12.51
CA VAL A 114 14.92 -28.69 11.32
C VAL A 114 15.77 -28.05 10.23
N TYR A 115 17.09 -28.28 10.30
CA TYR A 115 17.89 -28.31 9.10
C TYR A 115 17.61 -29.65 8.39
N GLN A 116 16.57 -29.70 7.55
CA GLN A 116 16.48 -30.55 6.35
C GLN A 116 15.12 -30.27 5.66
N ALA A 117 15.03 -29.21 4.86
CA ALA A 117 13.90 -29.07 3.95
C ALA A 117 14.13 -30.01 2.76
N GLU A 118 13.76 -31.28 2.91
CA GLU A 118 13.65 -32.18 1.77
C GLU A 118 12.48 -31.70 0.89
N SER A 119 12.83 -31.16 -0.27
CA SER A 119 11.88 -30.80 -1.31
C SER A 119 11.08 -32.03 -1.72
N ASN A 120 9.75 -32.00 -1.57
CA ASN A 120 8.80 -33.01 -2.05
C ASN A 120 8.71 -33.05 -3.60
N ASN A 121 9.76 -32.65 -4.31
CA ASN A 121 9.84 -32.80 -5.75
C ASN A 121 10.02 -34.29 -6.08
N PRO A 122 9.11 -34.92 -6.85
CA PRO A 122 9.23 -36.34 -7.21
C PRO A 122 10.56 -36.66 -7.92
N LEU A 123 11.17 -35.66 -8.58
CA LEU A 123 12.49 -35.78 -9.20
C LEU A 123 13.62 -35.95 -8.15
N VAL A 124 13.54 -35.23 -7.03
CA VAL A 124 14.54 -35.34 -5.93
C VAL A 124 14.44 -36.71 -5.26
N THR A 125 13.23 -37.23 -5.11
CA THR A 125 12.98 -38.58 -4.57
C THR A 125 13.56 -39.65 -5.49
N GLN A 126 13.34 -39.52 -6.81
CA GLN A 126 13.93 -40.44 -7.80
C GLN A 126 15.46 -40.33 -7.84
N MET A 127 16.02 -39.11 -7.74
CA MET A 127 17.46 -38.91 -7.76
C MET A 127 18.13 -39.60 -6.56
N LYS A 128 17.55 -39.47 -5.35
CA LYS A 128 18.02 -40.21 -4.16
C LYS A 128 17.95 -41.73 -4.32
N ALA A 129 16.90 -42.25 -4.96
CA ALA A 129 16.75 -43.67 -5.20
C ALA A 129 17.85 -44.20 -6.15
N VAL A 130 18.15 -43.46 -7.22
CA VAL A 130 19.23 -43.79 -8.16
C VAL A 130 20.60 -43.72 -7.48
N THR A 131 20.84 -42.70 -6.65
CA THR A 131 22.09 -42.59 -5.86
C THR A 131 22.29 -43.80 -4.96
N LYS A 132 21.23 -44.24 -4.27
CA LYS A 132 21.28 -45.39 -3.36
C LYS A 132 21.56 -46.71 -4.10
N GLN A 133 21.05 -46.87 -5.32
CA GLN A 133 21.36 -48.05 -6.15
C GLN A 133 22.82 -48.08 -6.58
N LEU A 134 23.40 -46.92 -6.93
CA LEU A 134 24.81 -46.81 -7.31
C LEU A 134 25.73 -47.21 -6.14
N GLU A 135 25.43 -46.75 -4.92
CA GLU A 135 26.21 -47.11 -3.73
C GLU A 135 26.11 -48.58 -3.34
N CYS A 136 24.96 -49.24 -3.60
CA CYS A 136 24.83 -50.68 -3.37
C CYS A 136 25.67 -51.49 -4.35
N LEU A 137 25.76 -51.07 -5.61
CA LEU A 137 26.59 -51.75 -6.61
C LEU A 137 28.09 -51.60 -6.29
N ILE A 138 28.51 -50.42 -5.83
CA ILE A 138 29.89 -50.17 -5.42
C ILE A 138 30.26 -51.01 -4.20
N ARG A 139 29.36 -51.16 -3.21
CA ARG A 139 29.59 -51.98 -2.01
C ARG A 139 29.54 -53.49 -2.25
N ALA A 140 29.05 -53.94 -3.39
CA ALA A 140 28.96 -55.36 -3.74
C ALA A 140 30.16 -55.85 -4.59
N GLN A 141 31.12 -54.97 -4.89
CA GLN A 141 32.33 -55.27 -5.65
C GLN A 141 33.62 -55.29 -4.81
N ASP A 142 33.51 -55.08 -3.49
CA ASP A 142 34.53 -55.40 -2.46
C ASP A 142 34.12 -56.69 -1.71
#